data_AF-A0A9D5ZG48-F1
#
_entry.id   AF-A0A9D5ZG48-F1
#
_cell.length_a   1.000
_cell.length_b   1.000
_cell.length_c   1.000
_cell.angle_alpha   90.00
_cell.angle_beta   90.00
_cell.angle_gamma   90.00
#
_symmetry.space_group_name_H-M   'P 1'
#
loop_
_entity.id
_entity.type
_entity.pdbx_description
1 polymer ?
#
loop_
_entity_poly.entity_id
_entity_poly.type
_entity_poly.pdbx_seq_one_letter_code
_entity_poly.pdbx_strand_id
1 'polypeptide(L)'
;MLCVISPAKRLDLKDWDRDTPGLTTPDYVGDADILAGVARALDTADYEKLMHISENQAAVVKDQYRAFATPHTPDTAKPACWMFSGDTYVGLDAATMTKKDLDYAQDHLIILSGLYGRLRPLDLVRPHRLDMGTRMANPKGKTLYEYWGDRLAGDILAQAKSAKAKALVCCASVEYFTAARGDVLAQGGLRVITPVFKEIRDNGEIKVMSLFAKRARGMMARWIMENRLTDPESLKDFDVDGYAFQPGASEGDAWVFARPQPEKKTKGKATSGPTDGPVKLRRSA
;
A
#
# COMPACT_ATOMS: atom_id res chain seq x y z
N MET A 1 7.11 10.18 11.44
CA MET A 1 5.82 9.46 11.52
C MET A 1 5.99 8.05 10.98
N LEU A 2 5.02 7.15 11.18
CA LEU A 2 4.96 5.91 10.39
C LEU A 2 3.90 6.03 9.29
N CYS A 3 4.03 5.27 8.22
CA CYS A 3 3.02 5.12 7.18
C CYS A 3 2.81 3.64 6.85
N VAL A 4 1.55 3.23 6.65
CA VAL A 4 1.22 1.88 6.16
C VAL A 4 0.57 1.96 4.78
N ILE A 5 0.99 1.07 3.87
CA ILE A 5 0.36 0.89 2.57
C ILE A 5 -0.04 -0.58 2.34
N SER A 6 -0.98 -0.79 1.42
CA SER A 6 -1.36 -2.13 0.96
C SER A 6 -0.31 -2.71 0.00
N PRO A 7 -0.24 -4.05 -0.15
CA PRO A 7 0.48 -4.68 -1.24
C PRO A 7 -0.29 -4.50 -2.55
N ALA A 8 0.25 -5.01 -3.66
CA ALA A 8 -0.43 -5.04 -4.95
C ALA A 8 -0.60 -6.49 -5.44
N LYS A 9 -1.71 -6.76 -6.13
CA LYS A 9 -1.98 -8.07 -6.74
C LYS A 9 -1.07 -8.37 -7.93
N ARG A 10 -0.66 -7.31 -8.66
CA ARG A 10 0.27 -7.41 -9.78
C ARG A 10 1.69 -7.23 -9.26
N LEU A 11 2.61 -8.01 -9.82
CA LEU A 11 4.02 -8.03 -9.47
C LEU A 11 4.87 -7.52 -10.65
N ASP A 12 6.01 -6.90 -10.35
CA ASP A 12 7.06 -6.60 -11.32
C ASP A 12 8.21 -7.61 -11.15
N LEU A 13 8.25 -8.56 -12.09
CA LEU A 13 9.24 -9.66 -12.12
C LEU A 13 10.45 -9.34 -13.02
N LYS A 14 10.60 -8.08 -13.46
CA LYS A 14 11.77 -7.70 -14.27
C LYS A 14 13.03 -7.68 -13.41
N ASP A 15 14.17 -7.80 -14.07
CA ASP A 15 15.48 -7.66 -13.46
C ASP A 15 15.64 -6.34 -12.70
N TRP A 16 16.50 -6.39 -11.69
CA TRP A 16 16.80 -5.29 -10.78
C TRP A 16 18.24 -5.42 -10.29
N ASP A 17 18.79 -4.34 -9.73
CA ASP A 17 20.17 -4.31 -9.23
C ASP A 17 20.31 -5.13 -7.94
N ARG A 18 20.80 -6.37 -8.09
CA ARG A 18 20.97 -7.33 -6.98
C ARG A 18 22.06 -6.92 -5.99
N ASP A 19 22.92 -5.98 -6.35
CA ASP A 19 23.97 -5.42 -5.49
C ASP A 19 23.50 -4.21 -4.68
N THR A 20 22.19 -3.89 -4.73
CA THR A 20 21.57 -2.84 -3.90
C THR A 20 21.99 -3.02 -2.43
N PRO A 21 22.58 -1.99 -1.80
CA PRO A 21 22.94 -2.07 -0.38
C PRO A 21 21.70 -1.97 0.52
N GLY A 22 21.76 -2.59 1.70
CA GLY A 22 20.71 -2.46 2.72
C GLY A 22 19.51 -3.38 2.52
N LEU A 23 19.62 -4.40 1.66
CA LEU A 23 18.62 -5.47 1.55
C LEU A 23 18.40 -6.16 2.89
N THR A 24 17.16 -6.50 3.18
CA THR A 24 16.77 -7.18 4.41
C THR A 24 15.90 -8.40 4.11
N THR A 25 15.66 -9.21 5.13
CA THR A 25 14.70 -10.32 5.07
C THR A 25 13.46 -9.99 5.89
N PRO A 26 12.25 -10.44 5.49
CA PRO A 26 11.04 -10.23 6.27
C PRO A 26 11.18 -10.70 7.72
N ASP A 27 10.55 -10.01 8.66
CA ASP A 27 10.55 -10.39 10.08
C ASP A 27 9.84 -11.75 10.30
N TYR A 28 8.86 -12.07 9.45
CA TYR A 28 7.96 -13.22 9.55
C TYR A 28 8.20 -14.31 8.49
N VAL A 29 9.45 -14.56 8.08
CA VAL A 29 9.76 -15.60 7.08
C VAL A 29 9.25 -16.99 7.51
N GLY A 30 9.32 -17.33 8.79
CA GLY A 30 8.81 -18.62 9.30
C GLY A 30 7.28 -18.75 9.17
N ASP A 31 6.54 -17.71 9.54
CA ASP A 31 5.08 -17.67 9.34
C ASP A 31 4.73 -17.70 7.83
N ALA A 32 5.50 -17.01 6.99
CA ALA A 32 5.33 -17.03 5.55
C ALA A 32 5.54 -18.43 4.96
N ASP A 33 6.52 -19.19 5.43
CA ASP A 33 6.75 -20.57 5.00
C ASP A 33 5.58 -21.50 5.40
N ILE A 34 5.03 -21.33 6.61
CA ILE A 34 3.83 -22.07 7.05
C ILE A 34 2.64 -21.78 6.13
N LEU A 35 2.34 -20.50 5.88
CA LEU A 35 1.23 -20.09 5.03
C LEU A 35 1.46 -20.51 3.56
N ALA A 36 2.69 -20.43 3.07
CA ALA A 36 3.06 -20.92 1.74
C ALA A 36 2.89 -22.44 1.64
N GLY A 37 3.17 -23.20 2.70
CA GLY A 37 2.92 -24.63 2.78
C GLY A 37 1.44 -24.98 2.65
N VAL A 38 0.58 -24.24 3.34
CA VAL A 38 -0.89 -24.36 3.20
C VAL A 38 -1.32 -24.05 1.76
N ALA A 39 -0.84 -22.94 1.21
CA ALA A 39 -1.18 -22.55 -0.16
C ALA A 39 -0.68 -23.59 -1.18
N ARG A 40 0.52 -24.13 -1.02
CA ARG A 40 1.11 -25.15 -1.92
C ARG A 40 0.25 -26.41 -2.03
N ALA A 41 -0.53 -26.74 -0.99
CA ALA A 41 -1.43 -27.89 -1.00
C ALA A 41 -2.73 -27.67 -1.81
N LEU A 42 -3.05 -26.42 -2.16
CA LEU A 42 -4.24 -26.07 -2.94
C LEU A 42 -4.06 -26.40 -4.42
N ASP A 43 -5.13 -26.84 -5.06
CA ASP A 43 -5.16 -27.00 -6.51
C ASP A 43 -5.65 -25.73 -7.24
N THR A 44 -5.73 -25.81 -8.57
CA THR A 44 -6.13 -24.65 -9.39
C THR A 44 -7.58 -24.22 -9.09
N ALA A 45 -8.49 -25.18 -8.92
CA ALA A 45 -9.90 -24.92 -8.66
C ALA A 45 -10.11 -24.31 -7.27
N ASP A 46 -9.33 -24.76 -6.28
CA ASP A 46 -9.27 -24.14 -4.95
C ASP A 46 -8.90 -22.66 -5.05
N TYR A 47 -7.86 -22.32 -5.83
CA TYR A 47 -7.43 -20.93 -6.03
C TYR A 47 -8.49 -20.07 -6.74
N GLU A 48 -9.12 -20.58 -7.80
CA GLU A 48 -10.20 -19.87 -8.50
C GLU A 48 -11.33 -19.51 -7.53
N LYS A 49 -11.74 -20.48 -6.69
CA LYS A 49 -12.79 -20.30 -5.69
C LYS A 49 -12.38 -19.37 -4.56
N LEU A 50 -11.18 -19.54 -3.99
CA LEU A 50 -10.71 -18.79 -2.83
C LEU A 50 -10.34 -17.34 -3.15
N MET A 51 -9.82 -17.08 -4.35
CA MET A 51 -9.31 -15.77 -4.74
C MET A 51 -10.17 -15.05 -5.77
N HIS A 52 -11.22 -15.70 -6.28
CA HIS A 52 -12.11 -15.19 -7.33
C HIS A 52 -11.34 -14.74 -8.57
N ILE A 53 -10.54 -15.65 -9.10
CA ILE A 53 -9.64 -15.43 -10.25
C ILE A 53 -9.92 -16.43 -11.35
N SER A 54 -9.45 -16.13 -12.56
CA SER A 54 -9.51 -17.10 -13.66
C SER A 54 -8.53 -18.25 -13.45
N GLU A 55 -8.81 -19.39 -14.07
CA GLU A 55 -7.93 -20.56 -14.15
C GLU A 55 -6.48 -20.19 -14.50
N ASN A 56 -6.27 -19.34 -15.51
CA ASN A 56 -4.93 -18.88 -15.90
C ASN A 56 -4.21 -18.14 -14.77
N GLN A 57 -4.92 -17.30 -14.02
CA GLN A 57 -4.34 -16.61 -12.86
C GLN A 57 -4.10 -17.60 -11.71
N ALA A 58 -5.00 -18.55 -11.48
CA ALA A 58 -4.85 -19.59 -10.47
C ALA A 58 -3.64 -20.49 -10.74
N ALA A 59 -3.40 -20.87 -12.00
CA ALA A 59 -2.22 -21.63 -12.40
C ALA A 59 -0.92 -20.86 -12.08
N VAL A 60 -0.87 -19.57 -12.38
CA VAL A 60 0.28 -18.71 -12.02
C VAL A 60 0.51 -18.67 -10.51
N VAL A 61 -0.55 -18.52 -9.72
CA VAL A 61 -0.46 -18.50 -8.25
C VAL A 61 0.04 -19.86 -7.72
N LYS A 62 -0.47 -20.96 -8.28
CA LYS A 62 -0.03 -22.32 -7.92
C LYS A 62 1.47 -22.51 -8.19
N ASP A 63 1.96 -22.07 -9.35
CA ASP A 63 3.38 -22.18 -9.68
C ASP A 63 4.25 -21.29 -8.79
N GLN A 64 3.77 -20.10 -8.39
CA GLN A 64 4.45 -19.26 -7.40
C GLN A 64 4.64 -19.99 -6.07
N TYR A 65 3.61 -20.66 -5.53
CA TYR A 65 3.71 -21.40 -4.27
C TYR A 65 4.48 -22.72 -4.38
N ARG A 66 4.50 -23.36 -5.56
CA ARG A 66 5.40 -24.49 -5.85
C ARG A 66 6.86 -24.06 -5.84
N ALA A 67 7.16 -22.91 -6.43
CA ALA A 67 8.51 -22.35 -6.48
C ALA A 67 8.90 -21.60 -5.19
N PHE A 68 7.99 -21.42 -4.23
CA PHE A 68 8.27 -20.74 -2.98
C PHE A 68 9.22 -21.57 -2.11
N ALA A 69 10.33 -20.98 -1.71
CA ALA A 69 11.31 -21.61 -0.84
C ALA A 69 12.10 -20.56 -0.04
N THR A 70 12.63 -20.97 1.10
CA THR A 70 13.57 -20.20 1.91
C THR A 70 14.98 -20.79 1.76
N PRO A 71 16.08 -20.00 1.91
CA PRO A 71 16.12 -18.57 2.23
C PRO A 71 15.74 -17.68 1.04
N HIS A 72 15.45 -16.41 1.33
CA HIS A 72 15.20 -15.39 0.30
C HIS A 72 16.52 -14.72 -0.08
N THR A 73 16.90 -14.84 -1.34
CA THR A 73 18.17 -14.31 -1.86
C THR A 73 17.90 -13.33 -3.00
N PRO A 74 18.82 -12.41 -3.32
CA PRO A 74 18.65 -11.50 -4.47
C PRO A 74 18.38 -12.20 -5.81
N ASP A 75 18.78 -13.48 -5.94
CA ASP A 75 18.53 -14.30 -7.13
C ASP A 75 17.10 -14.86 -7.21
N THR A 76 16.41 -14.98 -6.08
CA THR A 76 15.10 -15.67 -5.99
C THR A 76 13.97 -14.79 -5.48
N ALA A 77 14.32 -13.61 -4.95
CA ALA A 77 13.42 -12.66 -4.33
C ALA A 77 13.78 -11.23 -4.78
N LYS A 78 12.87 -10.30 -4.55
CA LYS A 78 13.04 -8.88 -4.90
C LYS A 78 12.51 -8.01 -3.74
N PRO A 79 13.09 -6.84 -3.47
CA PRO A 79 12.58 -5.89 -2.49
C PRO A 79 11.08 -5.65 -2.62
N ALA A 80 10.34 -5.64 -1.51
CA ALA A 80 8.90 -5.48 -1.50
C ALA A 80 8.42 -4.21 -2.24
N CYS A 81 9.15 -3.09 -2.09
CA CYS A 81 8.82 -1.84 -2.77
C CYS A 81 8.99 -1.89 -4.30
N TRP A 82 9.75 -2.86 -4.82
CA TRP A 82 9.98 -3.06 -6.25
C TRP A 82 9.29 -4.33 -6.81
N MET A 83 8.92 -5.29 -5.95
CA MET A 83 8.18 -6.49 -6.32
C MET A 83 6.71 -6.16 -6.61
N PHE A 84 6.07 -5.37 -5.75
CA PHE A 84 4.67 -5.03 -5.94
C PHE A 84 4.51 -3.94 -7.01
N SER A 85 3.57 -4.14 -7.94
CA SER A 85 3.32 -3.24 -9.06
C SER A 85 1.82 -3.02 -9.25
N GLY A 86 1.29 -1.93 -8.68
CA GLY A 86 -0.08 -1.46 -8.87
C GLY A 86 -0.15 0.06 -8.64
N ASP A 87 -1.34 0.66 -8.67
CA ASP A 87 -1.46 2.13 -8.62
C ASP A 87 -0.77 2.78 -7.41
N THR A 88 -0.85 2.14 -6.24
CA THR A 88 -0.12 2.57 -5.05
C THR A 88 1.39 2.57 -5.24
N TYR A 89 1.94 1.59 -5.97
CA TYR A 89 3.38 1.49 -6.25
C TYR A 89 3.79 2.40 -7.40
N VAL A 90 2.87 2.74 -8.32
CA VAL A 90 3.06 3.83 -9.30
C VAL A 90 3.11 5.19 -8.61
N GLY A 91 2.33 5.39 -7.56
CA GLY A 91 2.38 6.61 -6.75
C GLY A 91 3.61 6.67 -5.83
N LEU A 92 4.01 5.54 -5.26
CA LEU A 92 5.22 5.44 -4.44
C LEU A 92 6.48 5.63 -5.28
N ASP A 93 6.52 4.99 -6.45
CA ASP A 93 7.60 5.04 -7.44
C ASP A 93 9.00 4.92 -6.80
N ALA A 94 9.14 3.85 -6.01
CA ALA A 94 10.33 3.61 -5.18
C ALA A 94 11.63 3.42 -5.98
N ALA A 95 11.54 3.15 -7.28
CA ALA A 95 12.72 3.03 -8.14
C ALA A 95 13.42 4.38 -8.39
N THR A 96 12.72 5.51 -8.18
CA THR A 96 13.29 6.86 -8.36
C THR A 96 13.66 7.53 -7.03
N MET A 97 13.40 6.86 -5.90
CA MET A 97 13.78 7.34 -4.57
C MET A 97 15.29 7.23 -4.37
N THR A 98 15.90 8.20 -3.69
CA THR A 98 17.34 8.13 -3.38
C THR A 98 17.61 7.06 -2.33
N LYS A 99 18.88 6.62 -2.20
CA LYS A 99 19.29 5.71 -1.12
C LYS A 99 18.86 6.24 0.25
N LYS A 100 19.03 7.53 0.52
CA LYS A 100 18.64 8.14 1.80
C LYS A 100 17.14 8.03 2.04
N ASP A 101 16.33 8.14 0.98
CA ASP A 101 14.87 8.03 1.08
C ASP A 101 14.44 6.60 1.36
N LEU A 102 15.09 5.62 0.72
CA LEU A 102 14.87 4.20 0.99
C LEU A 102 15.35 3.82 2.40
N ASP A 103 16.50 4.30 2.85
CA ASP A 103 17.00 4.09 4.21
C ASP A 103 15.99 4.61 5.24
N TYR A 104 15.43 5.82 5.05
CA TYR A 104 14.38 6.33 5.92
C TYR A 104 13.08 5.54 5.80
N ALA A 105 12.68 5.15 4.58
CA ALA A 105 11.50 4.34 4.37
C ALA A 105 11.59 2.98 5.07
N GLN A 106 12.80 2.43 5.23
CA GLN A 106 13.04 1.17 5.92
C GLN A 106 12.52 1.16 7.38
N ASP A 107 12.58 2.32 8.04
CA ASP A 107 12.14 2.51 9.42
C ASP A 107 10.77 3.19 9.55
N HIS A 108 10.22 3.74 8.46
CA HIS A 108 9.04 4.60 8.50
C HIS A 108 7.89 4.17 7.58
N LEU A 109 8.12 3.30 6.61
CA LEU A 109 7.11 2.75 5.71
C LEU A 109 6.90 1.25 5.98
N ILE A 110 5.64 0.86 6.11
CA ILE A 110 5.25 -0.53 6.36
C ILE A 110 4.32 -0.96 5.22
N ILE A 111 4.68 -2.04 4.53
CA ILE A 111 3.83 -2.68 3.54
C ILE A 111 3.12 -3.84 4.24
N LEU A 112 1.80 -3.77 4.40
CA LEU A 112 1.03 -4.89 4.95
C LEU A 112 1.00 -6.04 3.93
N SER A 113 0.93 -7.28 4.39
CA SER A 113 0.95 -8.46 3.52
C SER A 113 0.12 -9.60 4.11
N GLY A 114 -0.68 -10.29 3.29
CA GLY A 114 -1.38 -11.49 3.74
C GLY A 114 -0.41 -12.63 4.09
N LEU A 115 0.66 -12.77 3.31
CA LEU A 115 1.65 -13.85 3.45
C LEU A 115 2.74 -13.52 4.48
N TYR A 116 3.24 -12.28 4.50
CA TYR A 116 4.35 -11.87 5.36
C TYR A 116 3.91 -11.05 6.58
N GLY A 117 2.62 -10.73 6.71
CA GLY A 117 2.08 -9.89 7.78
C GLY A 117 2.41 -8.42 7.58
N ARG A 118 3.68 -8.08 7.77
CA ARG A 118 4.28 -6.75 7.52
C ARG A 118 5.63 -6.91 6.82
N LEU A 119 5.95 -5.93 5.98
CA LEU A 119 7.19 -5.86 5.22
C LEU A 119 7.75 -4.45 5.31
N ARG A 120 9.07 -4.36 5.37
CA ARG A 120 9.82 -3.14 5.09
C ARG A 120 10.04 -3.02 3.56
N PRO A 121 10.27 -1.81 3.03
CA PRO A 121 10.54 -1.59 1.61
C PRO A 121 11.59 -2.53 1.00
N LEU A 122 12.73 -2.72 1.68
CA LEU A 122 13.86 -3.52 1.20
C LEU A 122 13.84 -4.99 1.64
N ASP A 123 12.74 -5.46 2.24
CA ASP A 123 12.59 -6.89 2.52
C ASP A 123 12.48 -7.68 1.21
N LEU A 124 13.37 -8.66 1.04
CA LEU A 124 13.36 -9.58 -0.08
C LEU A 124 12.15 -10.50 0.01
N VAL A 125 11.21 -10.36 -0.93
CA VAL A 125 10.01 -11.19 -1.03
C VAL A 125 10.01 -12.00 -2.32
N ARG A 126 9.49 -13.23 -2.24
CA ARG A 126 9.25 -14.07 -3.43
C ARG A 126 7.91 -13.70 -4.09
N PRO A 127 7.76 -13.96 -5.40
CA PRO A 127 6.49 -13.77 -6.08
C PRO A 127 5.39 -14.60 -5.41
N HIS A 128 4.27 -13.96 -5.09
CA HIS A 128 3.13 -14.61 -4.44
C HIS A 128 1.86 -13.80 -4.65
N ARG A 129 0.71 -14.43 -4.39
CA ARG A 129 -0.57 -13.75 -4.21
C ARG A 129 -1.31 -14.35 -3.02
N LEU A 130 -1.52 -13.54 -1.99
CA LEU A 130 -2.37 -13.86 -0.85
C LEU A 130 -2.99 -12.58 -0.33
N ASP A 131 -4.24 -12.32 -0.72
CA ASP A 131 -4.97 -11.14 -0.26
C ASP A 131 -5.34 -11.35 1.23
N MET A 132 -5.27 -10.29 2.05
CA MET A 132 -5.53 -10.41 3.50
C MET A 132 -6.94 -10.92 3.81
N GLY A 133 -7.91 -10.59 2.96
CA GLY A 133 -9.29 -11.06 3.05
C GLY A 133 -9.52 -12.52 2.63
N THR A 134 -8.51 -13.24 2.13
CA THR A 134 -8.66 -14.63 1.72
C THR A 134 -8.98 -15.51 2.94
N ARG A 135 -10.11 -16.23 2.87
CA ARG A 135 -10.55 -17.19 3.88
C ARG A 135 -9.83 -18.54 3.72
N MET A 136 -8.51 -18.53 3.90
CA MET A 136 -7.68 -19.73 3.84
C MET A 136 -7.53 -20.32 5.24
N ALA A 137 -8.08 -21.52 5.43
CA ALA A 137 -7.90 -22.28 6.68
C ALA A 137 -6.40 -22.55 6.90
N ASN A 138 -5.94 -22.34 8.12
CA ASN A 138 -4.54 -22.36 8.50
C ASN A 138 -4.40 -22.85 9.95
N PRO A 139 -3.18 -23.15 10.44
CA PRO A 139 -3.00 -23.70 11.78
C PRO A 139 -3.52 -22.84 12.94
N LYS A 140 -3.84 -21.56 12.70
CA LYS A 140 -4.29 -20.59 13.72
C LYS A 140 -5.74 -20.12 13.51
N GLY A 141 -6.47 -20.63 12.51
CA GLY A 141 -7.85 -20.22 12.26
C GLY A 141 -8.34 -20.47 10.84
N LYS A 142 -9.47 -19.83 10.49
CA LYS A 142 -10.12 -19.92 9.17
C LYS A 142 -9.77 -18.76 8.25
N THR A 143 -9.13 -17.73 8.78
CA THR A 143 -8.79 -16.48 8.09
C THR A 143 -7.38 -16.03 8.41
N LEU A 144 -6.83 -15.13 7.60
CA LEU A 144 -5.52 -14.53 7.86
C LEU A 144 -5.57 -13.51 9.00
N TYR A 145 -6.73 -12.90 9.26
CA TYR A 145 -6.94 -12.05 10.43
C TYR A 145 -6.71 -12.82 11.74
N GLU A 146 -7.27 -14.03 11.85
CA GLU A 146 -7.06 -14.91 13.02
C GLU A 146 -5.60 -15.38 13.10
N TYR A 147 -4.96 -15.67 11.96
CA TYR A 147 -3.57 -16.11 11.93
C TYR A 147 -2.60 -15.05 12.44
N TRP A 148 -2.78 -13.80 12.02
CA TRP A 148 -1.92 -12.69 12.44
C TRP A 148 -2.26 -12.18 13.84
N GLY A 149 -3.55 -12.17 14.20
CA GLY A 149 -4.02 -11.70 15.50
C GLY A 149 -3.51 -10.29 15.81
N ASP A 150 -2.98 -10.09 17.01
CA ASP A 150 -2.48 -8.78 17.48
C ASP A 150 -1.00 -8.56 17.23
N ARG A 151 -0.29 -9.55 16.67
CA ARG A 151 1.18 -9.50 16.50
C ARG A 151 1.61 -8.30 15.66
N LEU A 152 0.88 -8.02 14.58
CA LEU A 152 1.18 -6.89 13.69
C LEU A 152 1.03 -5.54 14.41
N ALA A 153 0.00 -5.37 15.24
CA ALA A 153 -0.16 -4.15 16.02
C ALA A 153 0.95 -3.97 17.06
N GLY A 154 1.33 -5.06 17.76
CA GLY A 154 2.44 -5.04 18.71
C GLY A 154 3.74 -4.54 18.08
N ASP A 155 4.09 -5.06 16.90
CA ASP A 155 5.30 -4.63 16.18
C ASP A 155 5.21 -3.20 15.66
N ILE A 156 4.05 -2.79 15.15
CA ILE A 156 3.83 -1.41 14.68
C ILE A 156 3.99 -0.42 15.85
N LEU A 157 3.46 -0.75 17.04
CA LEU A 157 3.63 0.06 18.25
C LEU A 157 5.09 0.11 18.70
N ALA A 158 5.79 -1.02 18.67
CA ALA A 158 7.22 -1.08 19.01
C ALA A 158 8.06 -0.23 18.04
N GLN A 159 7.78 -0.32 16.73
CA GLN A 159 8.43 0.50 15.71
C GLN A 159 8.10 1.98 15.89
N ALA A 160 6.84 2.32 16.19
CA ALA A 160 6.43 3.70 16.44
C ALA A 160 7.17 4.29 17.64
N LYS A 161 7.35 3.53 18.72
CA LYS A 161 8.13 3.94 19.88
C LYS A 161 9.61 4.15 19.55
N SER A 162 10.23 3.21 18.82
CA SER A 162 11.63 3.32 18.38
C SER A 162 11.87 4.55 17.52
N ALA A 163 10.98 4.78 16.54
CA ALA A 163 11.03 5.90 15.61
C ALA A 163 10.52 7.23 16.23
N LYS A 164 10.09 7.24 17.50
CA LYS A 164 9.43 8.38 18.17
C LYS A 164 8.29 8.96 17.33
N ALA A 165 7.54 8.10 16.65
CA ALA A 165 6.48 8.49 15.75
C ALA A 165 5.27 9.03 16.53
N LYS A 166 4.83 10.23 16.17
CA LYS A 166 3.63 10.87 16.75
C LYS A 166 2.32 10.31 16.21
N ALA A 167 2.34 9.71 15.03
CA ALA A 167 1.17 9.15 14.36
C ALA A 167 1.56 8.07 13.35
N LEU A 168 0.57 7.23 13.03
CA LEU A 168 0.54 6.34 11.88
C LEU A 168 -0.38 6.91 10.81
N VAL A 169 0.15 7.08 9.59
CA VAL A 169 -0.65 7.47 8.42
C VAL A 169 -1.12 6.22 7.69
N CYS A 170 -2.42 5.96 7.71
CA CYS A 170 -3.05 4.83 7.06
C CYS A 170 -3.33 5.12 5.58
N CYS A 171 -2.40 4.71 4.72
CA CYS A 171 -2.54 4.70 3.26
C CYS A 171 -2.86 3.29 2.71
N ALA A 172 -3.27 2.37 3.58
CA ALA A 172 -3.73 1.03 3.22
C ALA A 172 -5.24 0.99 2.92
N SER A 173 -5.72 -0.09 2.30
CA SER A 173 -7.14 -0.39 2.25
C SER A 173 -7.65 -0.85 3.62
N VAL A 174 -8.96 -0.73 3.85
CA VAL A 174 -9.63 -1.20 5.07
C VAL A 174 -9.32 -2.68 5.31
N GLU A 175 -9.38 -3.51 4.27
CA GLU A 175 -9.06 -4.95 4.36
C GLU A 175 -7.70 -5.21 5.01
N TYR A 176 -6.63 -4.57 4.54
CA TYR A 176 -5.31 -4.75 5.13
C TYR A 176 -5.19 -4.08 6.50
N PHE A 177 -5.77 -2.89 6.67
CA PHE A 177 -5.66 -2.17 7.94
C PHE A 177 -6.41 -2.85 9.09
N THR A 178 -7.46 -3.63 8.80
CA THR A 178 -8.11 -4.51 9.79
C THR A 178 -7.13 -5.51 10.39
N ALA A 179 -6.23 -6.09 9.58
CA ALA A 179 -5.20 -7.01 10.09
C ALA A 179 -4.11 -6.31 10.90
N ALA A 180 -3.89 -5.01 10.66
CA ALA A 180 -3.00 -4.20 11.49
C ALA A 180 -3.63 -3.79 12.84
N ARG A 181 -4.88 -4.22 13.11
CA ARG A 181 -5.61 -3.99 14.38
C ARG A 181 -5.58 -2.51 14.80
N GLY A 182 -6.11 -1.65 13.93
CA GLY A 182 -6.17 -0.19 14.16
C GLY A 182 -6.80 0.21 15.50
N ASP A 183 -7.73 -0.60 16.02
CA ASP A 183 -8.31 -0.47 17.37
C ASP A 183 -7.26 -0.63 18.48
N VAL A 184 -6.40 -1.64 18.37
CA VAL A 184 -5.30 -1.90 19.30
C VAL A 184 -4.23 -0.81 19.20
N LEU A 185 -3.92 -0.33 17.99
CA LEU A 185 -2.99 0.78 17.78
C LEU A 185 -3.44 2.06 18.49
N ALA A 186 -4.73 2.41 18.35
CA ALA A 186 -5.31 3.58 19.00
C ALA A 186 -5.31 3.44 20.54
N GLN A 187 -5.67 2.27 21.06
CA GLN A 187 -5.59 1.96 22.50
C GLN A 187 -4.15 2.02 23.03
N GLY A 188 -3.17 1.64 22.21
CA GLY A 188 -1.75 1.78 22.49
C GLY A 188 -1.20 3.21 22.41
N GLY A 189 -2.06 4.21 22.18
CA GLY A 189 -1.71 5.63 22.16
C GLY A 189 -1.12 6.12 20.83
N LEU A 190 -1.16 5.30 19.76
CA LEU A 190 -0.70 5.71 18.44
C LEU A 190 -1.87 6.32 17.65
N ARG A 191 -1.84 7.64 17.46
CA ARG A 191 -2.83 8.35 16.62
C ARG A 191 -2.81 7.79 15.20
N VAL A 192 -3.98 7.44 14.65
CA VAL A 192 -4.12 6.92 13.29
C VAL A 192 -4.81 7.96 12.42
N ILE A 193 -4.08 8.50 11.44
CA ILE A 193 -4.60 9.45 10.46
C ILE A 193 -4.88 8.72 9.16
N THR A 194 -6.06 8.92 8.59
CA THR A 194 -6.50 8.27 7.35
C THR A 194 -6.75 9.29 6.25
N PRO A 195 -5.79 9.53 5.35
CA PRO A 195 -6.00 10.36 4.17
C PRO A 195 -7.06 9.76 3.23
N VAL A 196 -8.03 10.58 2.83
CA VAL A 196 -9.10 10.24 1.89
C VAL A 196 -8.97 11.12 0.65
N PHE A 197 -8.56 10.52 -0.47
CA PHE A 197 -8.35 11.21 -1.73
C PHE A 197 -9.63 11.19 -2.58
N LYS A 198 -10.12 12.37 -2.95
CA LYS A 198 -11.32 12.57 -3.77
C LYS A 198 -10.98 13.33 -5.05
N GLU A 199 -11.69 13.01 -6.12
CA GLU A 199 -11.68 13.79 -7.36
C GLU A 199 -12.91 14.69 -7.40
N ILE A 200 -12.72 15.92 -7.90
CA ILE A 200 -13.77 16.88 -8.23
C ILE A 200 -14.00 16.77 -9.74
N ARG A 201 -15.14 16.24 -10.14
CA ARG A 201 -15.51 16.09 -11.54
C ARG A 201 -15.91 17.42 -12.16
N ASP A 202 -15.94 17.48 -13.49
CA ASP A 202 -16.36 18.66 -14.24
C ASP A 202 -17.79 19.13 -13.90
N ASN A 203 -18.67 18.19 -13.51
CA ASN A 203 -20.03 18.48 -13.04
C ASN A 203 -20.10 18.90 -11.55
N GLY A 204 -18.96 19.09 -10.88
CA GLY A 204 -18.86 19.44 -9.46
C GLY A 204 -19.00 18.26 -8.49
N GLU A 205 -19.24 17.03 -8.97
CA GLU A 205 -19.36 15.84 -8.11
C GLU A 205 -18.01 15.52 -7.46
N ILE A 206 -18.00 15.35 -6.14
CA ILE A 206 -16.81 14.97 -5.38
C ILE A 206 -16.89 13.49 -5.03
N LYS A 207 -15.98 12.68 -5.56
CA LYS A 207 -16.02 11.22 -5.37
C LYS A 207 -14.64 10.60 -5.22
N VAL A 208 -14.56 9.56 -4.39
CA VAL A 208 -13.38 8.68 -4.34
C VAL A 208 -13.35 7.84 -5.61
N MET A 209 -12.31 8.01 -6.43
CA MET A 209 -12.07 7.16 -7.59
C MET A 209 -10.94 6.19 -7.26
N SER A 210 -11.26 4.90 -7.15
CA SER A 210 -10.35 3.89 -6.57
C SER A 210 -8.95 3.86 -7.18
N LEU A 211 -8.82 4.04 -8.50
CA LEU A 211 -7.53 4.10 -9.19
C LEU A 211 -6.68 5.28 -8.70
N PHE A 212 -7.24 6.49 -8.75
CA PHE A 212 -6.56 7.71 -8.33
C PHE A 212 -6.29 7.72 -6.82
N ALA A 213 -7.24 7.27 -6.01
CA ALA A 213 -7.06 7.18 -4.57
C ALA A 213 -5.94 6.20 -4.18
N LYS A 214 -5.81 5.06 -4.87
CA LYS A 214 -4.68 4.13 -4.65
C LYS A 214 -3.35 4.78 -5.03
N ARG A 215 -3.28 5.49 -6.16
CA ARG A 215 -2.08 6.22 -6.57
C ARG A 215 -1.71 7.33 -5.58
N ALA A 216 -2.69 8.13 -5.15
CA ALA A 216 -2.49 9.21 -4.19
C ALA A 216 -2.00 8.70 -2.82
N ARG A 217 -2.46 7.54 -2.36
CA ARG A 217 -1.91 6.86 -1.18
C ARG A 217 -0.41 6.54 -1.31
N GLY A 218 0.01 6.11 -2.49
CA GLY A 218 1.43 5.92 -2.81
C GLY A 218 2.22 7.22 -2.79
N MET A 219 1.67 8.27 -3.41
CA MET A 219 2.30 9.60 -3.46
C MET A 219 2.41 10.22 -2.07
N MET A 220 1.40 10.06 -1.21
CA MET A 220 1.44 10.49 0.18
C MET A 220 2.53 9.75 0.96
N ALA A 221 2.61 8.42 0.83
CA ALA A 221 3.66 7.64 1.45
C ALA A 221 5.05 8.13 1.01
N ARG A 222 5.27 8.29 -0.30
CA ARG A 222 6.50 8.85 -0.87
C ARG A 222 6.82 10.22 -0.30
N TRP A 223 5.86 11.13 -0.29
CA TRP A 223 6.03 12.51 0.16
C TRP A 223 6.40 12.58 1.65
N ILE A 224 5.83 11.72 2.49
CA ILE A 224 6.25 11.57 3.90
C ILE A 224 7.71 11.14 3.99
N MET A 225 8.13 10.17 3.14
CA MET A 225 9.50 9.67 3.14
C MET A 225 10.47 10.76 2.68
N GLU A 226 10.29 11.31 1.47
CA GLU A 226 11.17 12.30 0.85
C GLU A 226 11.33 13.56 1.72
N ASN A 227 10.26 14.03 2.37
CA ASN A 227 10.31 15.22 3.22
C ASN A 227 10.60 14.93 4.70
N ARG A 228 10.85 13.65 5.06
CA ARG A 228 11.18 13.22 6.43
C ARG A 228 10.17 13.72 7.47
N LEU A 229 8.88 13.64 7.14
CA LEU A 229 7.85 14.28 7.95
C LEU A 229 7.69 13.57 9.29
N THR A 230 7.84 14.35 10.36
CA THR A 230 7.73 13.90 11.74
C THR A 230 6.49 14.44 12.43
N ASP A 231 6.00 15.61 12.00
CA ASP A 231 4.80 16.22 12.53
C ASP A 231 3.57 15.85 11.70
N PRO A 232 2.49 15.31 12.30
CA PRO A 232 1.31 14.91 11.55
C PRO A 232 0.58 16.07 10.89
N GLU A 233 0.56 17.24 11.51
CA GLU A 233 -0.16 18.39 10.97
C GLU A 233 0.45 18.87 9.64
N SER A 234 1.74 18.65 9.41
CA SER A 234 2.39 18.91 8.12
C SER A 234 1.74 18.16 6.97
N LEU A 235 1.05 17.03 7.19
CA LEU A 235 0.38 16.32 6.08
C LEU A 235 -0.67 17.15 5.36
N LYS A 236 -1.21 18.18 6.00
CA LYS A 236 -2.18 19.10 5.40
C LYS A 236 -1.58 19.94 4.25
N ASP A 237 -0.26 20.04 4.19
CA ASP A 237 0.48 20.74 3.14
C ASP A 237 0.73 19.85 1.89
N PHE A 238 0.23 18.62 1.87
CA PHE A 238 0.35 17.73 0.71
C PHE A 238 -0.33 18.33 -0.52
N ASP A 239 0.47 18.66 -1.53
CA ASP A 239 0.07 19.36 -2.76
C ASP A 239 0.39 18.60 -4.07
N VAL A 240 0.79 17.33 -3.95
CA VAL A 240 1.26 16.52 -5.08
C VAL A 240 0.11 16.22 -6.05
N ASP A 241 0.38 16.35 -7.36
CA ASP A 241 -0.55 16.03 -8.45
C ASP A 241 -1.90 16.78 -8.33
N GLY A 242 -1.86 17.99 -7.75
CA GLY A 242 -2.98 18.92 -7.62
C GLY A 242 -3.94 18.64 -6.46
N TYR A 243 -3.65 17.65 -5.60
CA TYR A 243 -4.42 17.45 -4.37
C TYR A 243 -4.21 18.60 -3.39
N ALA A 244 -5.24 18.95 -2.64
CA ALA A 244 -5.15 19.91 -1.54
C ALA A 244 -6.03 19.49 -0.37
N PHE A 245 -5.59 19.74 0.86
CA PHE A 245 -6.35 19.45 2.07
C PHE A 245 -7.68 20.22 2.12
N GLN A 246 -8.74 19.52 2.51
CA GLN A 246 -10.11 20.03 2.57
C GLN A 246 -10.60 20.04 4.03
N PRO A 247 -10.38 21.12 4.80
CA PRO A 247 -10.74 21.17 6.22
C PRO A 247 -12.24 20.96 6.45
N GLY A 248 -13.10 21.58 5.62
CA GLY A 248 -14.56 21.47 5.75
C GLY A 248 -15.14 20.11 5.36
N ALA A 249 -14.34 19.23 4.75
CA ALA A 249 -14.75 17.87 4.41
C ALA A 249 -14.04 16.80 5.27
N SER A 250 -13.16 17.22 6.18
CA SER A 250 -12.39 16.35 7.05
C SER A 250 -13.06 16.24 8.42
N GLU A 251 -13.08 15.04 8.99
CA GLU A 251 -13.68 14.78 10.30
C GLU A 251 -12.71 13.97 11.17
N GLY A 252 -12.38 14.51 12.34
CA GLY A 252 -11.39 13.92 13.23
C GLY A 252 -10.05 13.66 12.51
N ASP A 253 -9.65 12.40 12.47
CA ASP A 253 -8.42 11.94 11.82
C ASP A 253 -8.65 11.37 10.40
N ALA A 254 -9.87 11.48 9.86
CA ALA A 254 -10.15 11.22 8.45
C ALA A 254 -9.97 12.51 7.64
N TRP A 255 -8.78 12.67 7.04
CA TRP A 255 -8.39 13.91 6.37
C TRP A 255 -8.62 13.83 4.87
N VAL A 256 -9.50 14.70 4.35
CA VAL A 256 -9.85 14.71 2.93
C VAL A 256 -8.87 15.57 2.16
N PHE A 257 -8.37 15.03 1.06
CA PHE A 257 -7.60 15.74 0.03
C PHE A 257 -8.37 15.65 -1.28
N ALA A 258 -8.53 16.77 -1.98
CA ALA A 258 -9.28 16.81 -3.23
C ALA A 258 -8.53 17.56 -4.32
N ARG A 259 -8.77 17.18 -5.56
CA ARG A 259 -8.28 17.84 -6.77
C ARG A 259 -9.32 17.82 -7.89
N PRO A 260 -9.24 18.72 -8.89
CA PRO A 260 -9.93 18.53 -10.16
C PRO A 260 -9.54 17.19 -10.80
N GLN A 261 -10.53 16.43 -11.28
CA GLN A 261 -10.27 15.16 -11.94
C GLN A 261 -9.41 15.42 -13.18
N PRO A 262 -8.26 14.74 -13.35
CA PRO A 262 -7.48 14.88 -14.57
C PRO A 262 -8.33 14.52 -15.79
N GLU A 263 -8.18 15.29 -16.87
CA GLU A 263 -8.87 15.00 -18.12
C GLU A 263 -8.63 13.56 -18.55
N LYS A 264 -9.67 12.89 -19.06
CA LYS A 264 -9.48 11.60 -19.71
C LYS A 264 -8.55 11.85 -20.89
N LYS A 265 -7.39 11.19 -20.91
CA LYS A 265 -6.57 11.08 -22.13
C LYS A 265 -7.40 10.39 -23.21
N THR A 266 -8.16 11.17 -23.97
CA THR A 266 -8.72 10.74 -25.24
C THR A 266 -7.51 10.38 -26.11
N LYS A 267 -7.49 9.16 -26.66
CA LYS A 267 -6.60 8.88 -27.79
C LYS A 267 -6.94 9.94 -28.84
N GLY A 268 -6.04 10.89 -29.03
CA GLY A 268 -6.32 12.08 -29.81
C GLY A 268 -6.83 11.72 -31.20
N LYS A 269 -8.07 12.13 -31.51
CA LYS A 269 -8.41 12.54 -32.86
C LYS A 269 -7.91 13.99 -32.95
N ALA A 270 -6.94 14.24 -33.81
CA ALA A 270 -6.39 15.58 -34.00
C ALA A 270 -7.50 16.51 -34.51
N THR A 271 -7.78 17.60 -33.80
CA THR A 271 -8.34 18.84 -34.37
C THR A 271 -8.11 20.05 -33.46
N SER A 272 -7.42 21.03 -34.04
CA SER A 272 -7.25 22.47 -33.80
C SER A 272 -8.14 23.23 -32.79
N GLY A 273 -7.47 24.05 -31.95
CA GLY A 273 -7.72 25.50 -31.82
C GLY A 273 -8.68 26.01 -30.72
N PRO A 274 -8.50 27.26 -30.23
CA PRO A 274 -8.55 27.67 -28.81
C PRO A 274 -9.85 28.45 -28.44
N THR A 275 -10.17 28.75 -27.16
CA THR A 275 -9.68 29.94 -26.40
C THR A 275 -10.08 29.99 -24.91
N ASP A 276 -9.30 30.78 -24.16
CA ASP A 276 -9.29 31.10 -22.72
C ASP A 276 -10.53 31.77 -22.09
N GLY A 277 -10.67 31.59 -20.77
CA GLY A 277 -11.32 32.53 -19.84
C GLY A 277 -11.44 32.01 -18.40
N PRO A 278 -11.10 32.79 -17.34
CA PRO A 278 -11.07 32.28 -15.96
C PRO A 278 -12.46 32.32 -15.29
N VAL A 279 -12.86 31.22 -14.63
CA VAL A 279 -14.13 31.12 -13.89
C VAL A 279 -13.90 31.41 -12.40
N LYS A 280 -14.53 32.48 -11.89
CA LYS A 280 -14.66 32.77 -10.45
C LYS A 280 -15.92 32.10 -9.89
N LEU A 281 -15.79 31.43 -8.74
CA LEU A 281 -16.90 30.80 -8.01
C LEU A 281 -17.77 31.83 -7.28
N ARG A 282 -19.10 31.79 -7.49
CA ARG A 282 -20.11 32.38 -6.60
C ARG A 282 -20.87 31.26 -5.88
N ARG A 283 -21.10 31.45 -4.59
CA ARG A 283 -22.04 30.66 -3.79
C ARG A 283 -23.48 31.09 -4.13
N SER A 284 -24.39 30.13 -4.26
CA SER A 284 -25.83 30.38 -4.22
C SER A 284 -26.44 29.74 -2.98
N ALA A 285 -27.43 30.46 -2.46
CA ALA A 285 -28.24 30.22 -1.27
C ALA A 285 -29.02 28.89 -1.28
#